data_AF-A0A953TKE5-F1
#
_entry.id   AF-A0A953TKE5-F1
#
_cell.length_a   1.000
_cell.length_b   1.000
_cell.length_c   1.000
_cell.angle_alpha   90.00
_cell.angle_beta   90.00
_cell.angle_gamma   90.00
#
_symmetry.space_group_name_H-M   'P 1'
#
loop_
_entity.id
_entity.type
_entity.pdbx_description
1 polymer ?
#
loop_
_entity_poly.entity_id
_entity_poly.type
_entity_poly.pdbx_seq_one_letter_code
_entity_poly.pdbx_strand_id
1 'polypeptide(L)'
;MGGVIPGALGVAAFGAIKFGGYSAAAWRLKKIEPVIAAGAAKIAAVRTGLGFVLGPPATFLGMFLAERVFSPSSNLPYAANSHVQNAAIYGVLFLARIFVWALVLFLFTRRTPLPSSRFWLYAFLGAVVSSLLDWPGYALAIAAPGKISIC
;
A
#
# COMPACT_ATOMS: atom_id res chain seq x y z
N MET A 1 -14.18 8.49 -19.73
CA MET A 1 -13.18 9.51 -19.34
C MET A 1 -11.83 8.89 -19.59
N GLY A 2 -11.02 9.47 -20.48
CA GLY A 2 -9.72 8.90 -20.81
C GLY A 2 -8.83 8.79 -19.58
N GLY A 3 -8.29 7.61 -19.32
CA GLY A 3 -7.42 7.32 -18.19
C GLY A 3 -5.96 7.36 -18.62
N VAL A 4 -5.07 7.83 -17.74
CA VAL A 4 -3.63 7.80 -17.98
C VAL A 4 -3.01 6.75 -17.07
N ILE A 5 -2.50 5.67 -17.64
CA ILE A 5 -1.78 4.64 -16.89
C ILE A 5 -0.28 5.00 -16.89
N PRO A 6 0.39 4.95 -15.73
CA PRO A 6 1.84 5.10 -15.68
C PRO A 6 2.53 4.03 -16.54
N GLY A 7 3.46 4.45 -17.38
CA GLY A 7 4.30 3.51 -18.12
C GLY A 7 5.21 2.70 -17.20
N ALA A 8 5.96 1.74 -17.77
CA ALA A 8 6.89 0.90 -17.02
C ALA A 8 7.87 1.71 -16.15
N LEU A 9 8.36 2.86 -16.65
CA LEU A 9 9.23 3.77 -15.91
C LEU A 9 8.53 4.42 -14.72
N GLY A 10 7.24 4.77 -14.85
CA GLY A 10 6.44 5.32 -13.75
C GLY A 10 6.18 4.28 -12.66
N VAL A 11 5.91 3.03 -13.05
CA VAL A 11 5.76 1.92 -12.10
C VAL A 11 7.08 1.64 -11.36
N ALA A 12 8.21 1.65 -12.08
CA ALA A 12 9.53 1.48 -11.48
C ALA A 12 9.86 2.62 -10.49
N ALA A 13 9.58 3.87 -10.85
CA ALA A 13 9.77 5.04 -9.98
C ALA A 13 8.91 4.96 -8.70
N PHE A 14 7.64 4.56 -8.85
CA PHE A 14 6.74 4.31 -7.71
C PHE A 14 7.31 3.22 -6.79
N GLY A 15 7.75 2.09 -7.37
CA GLY A 15 8.36 0.98 -6.64
C GLY A 15 9.63 1.39 -5.89
N ALA A 16 10.48 2.21 -6.51
CA ALA A 16 11.72 2.70 -5.90
C ALA A 16 11.46 3.59 -4.66
N ILE A 17 10.50 4.52 -4.74
CA ILE A 17 10.10 5.34 -3.58
C ILE A 17 9.57 4.46 -2.45
N LYS A 18 8.72 3.50 -2.77
CA LYS A 18 8.17 2.56 -1.79
C LYS A 18 9.28 1.76 -1.12
N PHE A 19 10.19 1.20 -1.92
CA PHE A 19 11.33 0.46 -1.41
C PHE A 19 12.22 1.30 -0.49
N GLY A 20 12.52 2.55 -0.87
CA GLY A 20 13.30 3.47 -0.04
C GLY A 20 12.62 3.77 1.29
N GLY A 21 11.33 4.13 1.26
CA GLY A 21 10.57 4.41 2.48
C GLY A 21 10.40 3.18 3.38
N TYR A 22 10.20 1.99 2.81
CA TYR A 22 10.15 0.73 3.56
C TYR A 22 11.49 0.35 4.16
N SER A 23 12.59 0.64 3.46
CA SER A 23 13.95 0.43 3.98
C SER A 23 14.22 1.33 5.18
N ALA A 24 13.80 2.60 5.13
CA ALA A 24 13.90 3.53 6.25
C ALA A 24 13.02 3.09 7.45
N ALA A 25 11.79 2.67 7.19
CA ALA A 25 10.89 2.14 8.22
C ALA A 25 11.46 0.87 8.88
N ALA A 26 11.98 -0.06 8.08
CA ALA A 26 12.62 -1.28 8.57
C ALA A 26 13.90 -0.98 9.36
N TRP A 27 14.72 -0.02 8.93
CA TRP A 27 15.90 0.42 9.67
C TRP A 27 15.52 1.00 11.04
N ARG A 28 14.48 1.85 11.09
CA ARG A 28 13.99 2.40 12.35
C ARG A 28 13.41 1.32 13.26
N LEU A 29 12.65 0.37 12.70
CA LEU A 29 12.10 -0.77 13.44
C LEU A 29 13.22 -1.61 14.06
N LYS A 30 14.30 -1.91 13.31
CA LYS A 30 15.47 -2.63 13.83
C LYS A 30 16.16 -1.89 14.98
N LYS A 31 16.18 -0.55 14.95
CA LYS A 31 16.76 0.24 16.04
C LYS A 31 15.95 0.11 17.33
N ILE A 32 14.63 -0.07 17.22
CA ILE A 32 13.72 -0.22 18.37
C ILE A 32 13.69 -1.67 18.85
N GLU A 33 13.65 -2.61 17.90
CA GLU A 33 13.55 -4.05 18.14
C GLU A 33 14.75 -4.76 17.48
N PRO A 34 15.93 -4.77 18.13
CA PRO A 34 17.17 -5.32 17.58
C PRO A 34 17.12 -6.84 17.37
N VAL A 35 16.10 -7.51 17.93
CA VAL A 35 15.82 -8.93 17.76
C VAL A 35 15.54 -9.32 16.30
N ILE A 36 15.18 -8.35 15.46
CA ILE A 36 14.94 -8.57 14.03
C ILE A 36 16.28 -8.74 13.29
N ALA A 37 16.69 -9.99 13.11
CA ALA A 37 17.96 -10.33 12.45
C ALA A 37 18.00 -9.98 10.95
N ALA A 38 16.85 -9.91 10.27
CA ALA A 38 16.81 -9.64 8.84
C ALA A 38 17.33 -8.24 8.47
N GLY A 39 17.96 -8.12 7.30
CA GLY A 39 18.38 -6.82 6.76
C GLY A 39 17.20 -5.93 6.38
N ALA A 40 17.32 -4.61 6.58
CA ALA A 40 16.26 -3.65 6.25
C ALA A 40 15.85 -3.72 4.76
N ALA A 41 16.83 -3.88 3.86
CA ALA A 41 16.59 -4.06 2.43
C ALA A 41 15.79 -5.35 2.12
N LYS A 42 16.02 -6.44 2.87
CA LYS A 42 15.27 -7.69 2.70
C LYS A 42 13.80 -7.53 3.12
N ILE A 43 13.57 -6.83 4.23
CA ILE A 43 12.21 -6.52 4.70
C ILE A 43 11.48 -5.65 3.67
N ALA A 44 12.15 -4.60 3.17
CA ALA A 44 11.62 -3.73 2.14
C ALA A 44 11.32 -4.47 0.83
N ALA A 45 12.23 -5.34 0.38
CA ALA A 45 12.05 -6.15 -0.83
C ALA A 45 10.83 -7.06 -0.72
N VAL A 46 10.69 -7.80 0.40
CA VAL A 46 9.52 -8.65 0.63
C VAL A 46 8.24 -7.82 0.68
N ARG A 47 8.26 -6.65 1.33
CA ARG A 47 7.08 -5.78 1.41
C ARG A 47 6.66 -5.22 0.05
N THR A 48 7.63 -4.77 -0.75
CA THR A 48 7.39 -4.27 -2.11
C THR A 48 6.91 -5.39 -3.02
N GLY A 49 7.52 -6.57 -2.95
CA GLY A 49 7.11 -7.76 -3.71
C GLY A 49 5.69 -8.20 -3.37
N LEU A 50 5.36 -8.33 -2.08
CA LEU A 50 3.98 -8.61 -1.64
C LEU A 50 3.02 -7.51 -2.09
N GLY A 51 3.44 -6.25 -2.08
CA GLY A 51 2.66 -5.14 -2.61
C GLY A 51 2.36 -5.27 -4.10
N PHE A 52 3.33 -5.73 -4.89
CA PHE A 52 3.16 -5.94 -6.34
C PHE A 52 2.23 -7.12 -6.64
N VAL A 53 2.34 -8.21 -5.88
CA VAL A 53 1.53 -9.41 -6.06
C VAL A 53 0.09 -9.23 -5.53
N LEU A 54 -0.05 -8.66 -4.33
CA LEU A 54 -1.35 -8.52 -3.66
C LEU A 54 -2.07 -7.20 -3.99
N GLY A 55 -1.36 -6.21 -4.51
CA GLY A 55 -1.89 -4.89 -4.83
C GLY A 55 -3.01 -4.94 -5.88
N PRO A 56 -2.78 -5.48 -7.09
CA PRO A 56 -3.82 -5.53 -8.12
C PRO A 56 -5.07 -6.30 -7.66
N PRO A 57 -4.97 -7.53 -7.09
CA PRO A 57 -6.14 -8.24 -6.56
C PRO A 57 -6.88 -7.45 -5.47
N ALA A 58 -6.16 -6.78 -4.56
CA ALA A 58 -6.78 -5.98 -3.52
C ALA A 58 -7.52 -4.74 -4.08
N THR A 59 -6.98 -4.11 -5.13
CA THR A 59 -7.65 -3.01 -5.83
C THR A 59 -8.92 -3.50 -6.52
N PHE A 60 -8.85 -4.61 -7.27
CA PHE A 60 -10.03 -5.21 -7.91
C PHE A 60 -11.10 -5.60 -6.90
N LEU A 61 -10.71 -6.23 -5.79
CA LEU A 61 -11.63 -6.57 -4.70
C LEU A 61 -12.25 -5.32 -4.08
N GLY A 62 -11.46 -4.26 -3.88
CA GLY A 62 -11.94 -2.98 -3.38
C GLY A 62 -12.97 -2.33 -4.30
N MET A 63 -12.73 -2.34 -5.62
CA MET A 63 -13.69 -1.85 -6.62
C MET A 63 -14.98 -2.66 -6.61
N PHE A 64 -14.88 -3.99 -6.61
CA PHE A 64 -16.04 -4.88 -6.56
C PHE A 64 -16.88 -4.68 -5.30
N LEU A 65 -16.24 -4.57 -4.13
CA LEU A 65 -16.93 -4.30 -2.87
C LEU A 65 -17.55 -2.90 -2.86
N ALA A 66 -16.86 -1.90 -3.42
CA ALA A 66 -17.39 -0.55 -3.51
C ALA A 66 -18.66 -0.48 -4.37
N GLU A 67 -18.69 -1.16 -5.52
CA GLU A 67 -19.87 -1.24 -6.38
C GLU A 67 -21.05 -1.98 -5.73
N ARG A 68 -20.77 -3.06 -4.98
CA ARG A 68 -21.81 -3.89 -4.35
C ARG A 68 -22.39 -3.29 -3.08
N VAL A 69 -21.56 -2.67 -2.25
CA VAL A 69 -21.97 -2.14 -0.94
C VAL A 69 -22.43 -0.69 -1.05
N PHE A 70 -21.79 0.11 -1.91
CA PHE A 70 -22.11 1.51 -2.15
C PHE A 70 -22.73 1.70 -3.54
N SER A 71 -23.54 0.72 -3.98
CA SER A 71 -24.38 0.86 -5.17
C SER A 71 -25.04 2.24 -5.15
N PRO A 72 -24.97 2.99 -6.26
CA PRO A 72 -25.46 4.36 -6.29
C PRO A 72 -26.94 4.36 -5.95
N SER A 73 -27.26 4.74 -4.71
CA SER A 73 -28.60 5.19 -4.39
C SER A 73 -28.87 6.36 -5.33
N SER A 74 -29.93 6.26 -6.12
CA SER A 74 -30.39 7.25 -7.11
C SER A 74 -30.64 8.65 -6.51
N ASN A 75 -30.52 8.79 -5.19
CA ASN A 75 -30.90 9.96 -4.42
C ASN A 75 -29.72 10.82 -3.95
N LEU A 76 -28.47 10.43 -4.24
CA LEU A 76 -27.28 11.24 -3.94
C LEU A 76 -26.69 11.87 -5.21
N PRO A 77 -26.30 13.16 -5.16
CA PRO A 77 -25.64 13.80 -6.29
C PRO A 77 -24.36 13.03 -6.67
N TYR A 78 -24.12 12.89 -7.97
CA TYR A 78 -23.04 12.07 -8.56
C TYR A 78 -21.66 12.32 -7.94
N ALA A 79 -21.36 13.57 -7.54
CA ALA A 79 -20.13 13.94 -6.84
C ALA A 79 -20.03 13.38 -5.41
N ALA A 80 -21.13 13.33 -4.65
CA ALA A 80 -21.13 12.75 -3.30
C ALA A 80 -20.91 11.23 -3.33
N ASN A 81 -21.49 10.55 -4.33
CA ASN A 81 -21.31 9.11 -4.53
C ASN A 81 -19.84 8.75 -4.86
N SER A 82 -19.15 9.58 -5.66
CA SER A 82 -17.75 9.30 -6.03
C SER A 82 -16.77 9.46 -4.86
N HIS A 83 -17.00 10.40 -3.94
CA HIS A 83 -16.16 10.55 -2.74
C HIS A 83 -16.30 9.37 -1.76
N VAL A 84 -17.54 8.89 -1.53
CA VAL A 84 -17.81 7.76 -0.64
C VAL A 84 -17.22 6.46 -1.21
N GLN A 85 -17.37 6.21 -2.51
CA GLN A 85 -16.76 5.05 -3.17
C GLN A 85 -15.24 5.09 -3.12
N ASN A 86 -14.63 6.25 -3.37
CA ASN A 86 -13.18 6.41 -3.23
C ASN A 86 -12.71 6.14 -1.80
N ALA A 87 -13.40 6.69 -0.80
CA ALA A 87 -13.08 6.45 0.61
C ALA A 87 -13.18 4.96 0.97
N ALA A 88 -14.19 4.25 0.44
CA ALA A 88 -14.35 2.82 0.64
C ALA A 88 -13.18 2.02 0.03
N ILE A 89 -12.80 2.31 -1.22
CA ILE A 89 -11.66 1.67 -1.88
C ILE A 89 -10.37 1.92 -1.09
N TYR A 90 -10.11 3.17 -0.68
CA TYR A 90 -8.94 3.50 0.14
C TYR A 90 -8.96 2.82 1.51
N GLY A 91 -10.14 2.67 2.13
CA GLY A 91 -10.32 1.95 3.38
C GLY A 91 -9.94 0.47 3.24
N VAL A 92 -10.44 -0.21 2.20
CA VAL A 92 -10.10 -1.62 1.91
C VAL A 92 -8.61 -1.77 1.64
N LEU A 93 -8.02 -0.88 0.82
CA LEU A 93 -6.59 -0.89 0.53
C LEU A 93 -5.75 -0.64 1.79
N PHE A 94 -6.22 0.22 2.70
CA PHE A 94 -5.54 0.48 3.97
C PHE A 94 -5.57 -0.75 4.89
N LEU A 95 -6.71 -1.41 5.02
CA LEU A 95 -6.82 -2.67 5.78
C LEU A 95 -5.91 -3.75 5.19
N ALA A 96 -5.92 -3.92 3.86
CA ALA A 96 -5.02 -4.84 3.18
C ALA A 96 -3.54 -4.53 3.50
N ARG A 97 -3.16 -3.25 3.57
CA ARG A 97 -1.79 -2.85 3.94
C ARG A 97 -1.43 -3.24 5.37
N ILE A 98 -2.36 -3.14 6.32
CA ILE A 98 -2.14 -3.59 7.70
C ILE A 98 -1.84 -5.09 7.69
N PHE A 99 -2.66 -5.90 7.01
CA PHE A 99 -2.44 -7.35 6.93
C PHE A 99 -1.14 -7.72 6.23
N VAL A 100 -0.77 -7.02 5.15
CA VAL A 100 0.51 -7.26 4.48
C VAL A 100 1.69 -6.90 5.39
N TRP A 101 1.60 -5.81 6.15
CA TRP A 101 2.64 -5.49 7.14
C TRP A 101 2.69 -6.48 8.29
N ALA A 102 1.54 -6.93 8.80
CA ALA A 102 1.46 -7.99 9.79
C ALA A 102 2.13 -9.28 9.27
N LEU A 103 1.86 -9.67 8.02
CA LEU A 103 2.51 -10.82 7.39
C LEU A 103 4.03 -10.64 7.29
N VAL A 104 4.49 -9.47 6.86
CA VAL A 104 5.94 -9.15 6.79
C VAL A 104 6.57 -9.25 8.18
N LEU A 105 5.98 -8.62 9.19
CA LEU A 105 6.48 -8.69 10.57
C LEU A 105 6.53 -10.14 11.04
N PHE A 106 5.44 -10.89 10.85
CA PHE A 106 5.36 -12.31 11.23
C PHE A 106 6.48 -13.15 10.60
N LEU A 107 6.77 -12.95 9.31
CA LEU A 107 7.85 -13.65 8.62
C LEU A 107 9.23 -13.36 9.22
N PHE A 108 9.45 -12.14 9.73
CA PHE A 108 10.75 -11.70 10.25
C PHE A 108 10.89 -11.76 11.77
N THR A 109 9.79 -11.94 12.52
CA THR A 109 9.79 -12.07 13.98
C THR A 109 9.40 -13.48 14.44
N ARG A 110 9.32 -14.46 13.54
CA ARG A 110 8.85 -15.83 13.87
C ARG A 110 9.64 -16.52 14.99
N ARG A 111 10.94 -16.25 15.10
CA ARG A 111 11.82 -16.85 16.14
C ARG A 111 11.72 -16.14 17.49
N THR A 112 11.32 -14.88 17.49
CA THR A 112 11.23 -14.00 18.66
C THR A 112 10.02 -13.11 18.47
N PRO A 113 8.81 -13.64 18.77
CA PRO A 113 7.57 -12.94 18.48
C PRO A 113 7.47 -11.67 19.32
N LEU A 114 7.02 -10.60 18.69
CA LEU A 114 6.75 -9.34 19.38
C LEU A 114 5.49 -9.49 20.25
N PRO A 115 5.35 -8.70 21.33
CA PRO A 115 4.09 -8.59 22.05
C PRO A 115 2.96 -8.18 21.10
N SER A 116 1.78 -8.81 21.26
CA SER A 116 0.63 -8.62 20.35
C SER A 116 0.26 -7.14 20.15
N SER A 117 0.31 -6.34 21.22
CA SER A 117 0.04 -4.89 21.16
C SER A 117 1.02 -4.14 20.25
N ARG A 118 2.32 -4.42 20.36
CA ARG A 118 3.36 -3.81 19.51
C ARG A 118 3.32 -4.32 18.08
N PHE A 119 2.99 -5.60 17.90
CA PHE A 119 2.87 -6.21 16.58
C PHE A 119 1.84 -5.48 15.70
N TRP A 120 0.62 -5.31 16.21
CA TRP A 120 -0.44 -4.60 15.47
C TRP A 120 -0.15 -3.11 15.34
N LEU A 121 0.46 -2.49 16.36
CA LEU A 121 0.89 -1.09 16.28
C LEU A 121 1.91 -0.89 15.15
N TYR A 122 2.93 -1.74 15.03
CA TYR A 122 3.92 -1.64 13.96
C TYR A 122 3.32 -1.96 12.59
N ALA A 123 2.38 -2.91 12.51
CA ALA A 123 1.66 -3.17 11.28
C ALA A 123 0.84 -1.96 10.82
N PHE A 124 0.14 -1.32 11.75
CA PHE A 124 -0.60 -0.08 11.52
C PHE A 124 0.32 1.08 11.09
N LEU A 125 1.41 1.31 11.83
CA LEU A 125 2.39 2.35 11.47
C LEU A 125 3.01 2.10 10.10
N GLY A 126 3.32 0.83 9.77
CA GLY A 126 3.77 0.45 8.43
C GLY A 126 2.72 0.76 7.36
N ALA A 127 1.44 0.51 7.63
CA ALA A 127 0.35 0.87 6.72
C ALA A 127 0.23 2.39 6.53
N VAL A 128 0.36 3.18 7.60
CA VAL A 128 0.38 4.66 7.53
C VAL A 128 1.54 5.14 6.68
N VAL A 129 2.77 4.65 6.93
CA VAL A 129 3.95 4.97 6.10
C VAL A 129 3.72 4.57 4.64
N SER A 130 3.09 3.41 4.40
CA SER A 130 2.74 2.99 3.04
C SER A 130 1.80 4.00 2.38
N SER A 131 0.77 4.47 3.07
CA SER A 131 -0.14 5.48 2.53
C SER A 131 0.53 6.82 2.28
N LEU A 132 1.41 7.27 3.17
CA LEU A 132 2.17 8.50 2.97
C LEU A 132 3.10 8.42 1.75
N LEU A 133 3.68 7.25 1.49
CA LEU A 133 4.55 7.03 0.33
C LEU A 133 3.79 6.94 -1.01
N ASP A 134 2.47 6.77 -1.00
CA ASP A 134 1.69 6.80 -2.24
C ASP A 134 1.76 8.17 -2.90
N TRP A 135 1.69 9.25 -2.12
CA TRP A 135 1.66 10.61 -2.65
C TRP A 135 2.91 10.95 -3.48
N PRO A 136 4.15 10.89 -2.93
CA PRO A 136 5.34 11.13 -3.72
C PRO A 136 5.58 10.06 -4.78
N GLY A 137 5.19 8.80 -4.51
CA GLY A 137 5.30 7.73 -5.50
C GLY A 137 4.43 8.01 -6.73
N TYR A 138 3.17 8.40 -6.53
CA TYR A 138 2.22 8.73 -7.59
C TYR A 138 2.66 9.98 -8.35
N ALA A 139 3.13 11.01 -7.64
CA ALA A 139 3.68 12.22 -8.27
C ALA A 139 4.84 11.88 -9.23
N LEU A 140 5.77 11.01 -8.82
CA LEU A 140 6.85 10.56 -9.70
C LEU A 140 6.38 9.63 -10.82
N ALA A 141 5.41 8.75 -10.54
CA ALA A 141 4.85 7.87 -11.55
C ALA A 141 4.20 8.65 -12.71
N ILE A 142 3.56 9.78 -12.39
CA ILE A 142 3.00 10.70 -13.39
C ILE A 142 4.07 11.63 -13.97
N ALA A 143 5.13 11.99 -13.26
CA ALA A 143 6.20 12.78 -13.87
C ALA A 143 7.01 11.97 -14.89
N ALA A 144 7.04 10.64 -14.76
CA ALA A 144 7.79 9.76 -15.63
C ALA A 144 7.26 9.73 -17.08
N PRO A 145 8.17 9.63 -18.08
CA PRO A 145 7.80 9.48 -19.48
C PRO A 145 7.22 8.09 -19.79
N GLY A 146 6.52 7.96 -20.93
CA GLY A 146 5.99 6.68 -21.42
C GLY A 146 4.59 6.32 -20.93
N LYS A 147 3.77 7.33 -20.60
CA LYS A 147 2.36 7.14 -20.20
C LYS A 147 1.53 6.53 -21.32
N ILE A 148 0.61 5.64 -20.96
CA ILE A 148 -0.35 5.05 -21.88
C ILE A 148 -1.69 5.76 -21.66
N SER A 149 -2.14 6.51 -22.66
CA SER A 149 -3.48 7.09 -22.68
C SER A 149 -4.47 6.04 -23.15
N ILE A 150 -5.50 5.77 -22.35
CA ILE A 150 -6.62 4.91 -22.73
C ILE A 150 -7.80 5.83 -23.06
N CYS A 151 -8.27 5.77 -24.30
CA CYS A 151 -9.43 6.51 -24.80
C CYS A 151 -10.74 5.88 -24.30
#